data_AF-A0A933K811-F1
#
_entry.id   AF-A0A933K811-F1
#
_cell.length_a   1.000
_cell.length_b   1.000
_cell.length_c   1.000
_cell.angle_alpha   90.00
_cell.angle_beta   90.00
_cell.angle_gamma   90.00
#
_symmetry.space_group_name_H-M   'P 1'
#
loop_
_entity.id
_entity.type
_entity.pdbx_description
1 polymer ?
#
loop_
_entity_poly.entity_id
_entity_poly.type
_entity_poly.pdbx_seq_one_letter_code
_entity_poly.pdbx_strand_id
1 'polypeptide(L)'
;MRRFELVEGKSSKFWEVSRDGSSLSVRFGRIGSNGQTRTRSFASESDAEAELGRLVREKCKKGYTEKRGEAKPDEAKGDGGRAADPAADTAPPVARSGPAPRKPPPPDEKAAPEGSREPGWLDAGGGYWLKLAEGKLVCRKGSQTLASVPKPVKECGVAEHLLMLREWLEGHRQACVETVESWMLRSLPVPRVVLEAVWPDPAWRATLENCFVVAFDGGAAASGSAGFLRGVSDRGIGLVDLDGETIWVRAHSVAIPHPVLVDELDEIRGLATDLSLTQGISQLFRETFAPGRDLDPAATAVQSYADGRFVQLNHCLAHCRKLGYRVKGGSAIVRVWERGEVFEARFWIGSEDPTAEACTGDLVWVGVGDKPVPVSEIPPVAFSEGMRMASAIHAARVVEKEADHA
;
A
#
# COMPACT_ATOMS: atom_id res chain seq x y z
N MET A 1 6.75 -29.38 29.46
CA MET A 1 7.23 -28.27 28.61
C MET A 1 8.43 -28.74 27.82
N ARG A 2 8.51 -28.46 26.52
CA ARG A 2 9.62 -28.84 25.63
C ARG A 2 10.24 -27.57 25.06
N ARG A 3 11.57 -27.46 25.06
CA ARG A 3 12.31 -26.28 24.57
C ARG A 3 13.17 -26.67 23.38
N PHE A 4 13.27 -25.77 22.42
CA PHE A 4 13.97 -25.94 21.17
C PHE A 4 14.78 -24.69 20.88
N GLU A 5 16.01 -24.84 20.40
CA GLU A 5 16.92 -23.73 20.15
C GLU A 5 17.49 -23.82 18.74
N LEU A 6 17.63 -22.64 18.11
CA LEU A 6 18.27 -22.45 16.81
C LEU A 6 19.33 -21.37 16.96
N VAL A 7 20.58 -21.73 16.68
CA VAL A 7 21.71 -20.78 16.65
C VAL A 7 22.31 -20.82 15.25
N GLU A 8 22.14 -19.72 14.52
CA GLU A 8 22.64 -19.57 13.15
C GLU A 8 23.24 -18.17 12.98
N GLY A 9 24.55 -18.11 12.71
CA GLY A 9 25.29 -16.84 12.61
C GLY A 9 25.21 -16.00 13.89
N LYS A 10 24.68 -14.77 13.78
CA LYS A 10 24.45 -13.84 14.92
C LYS A 10 23.06 -14.00 15.56
N SER A 11 22.22 -14.90 15.05
CA SER A 11 20.85 -15.13 15.51
C SER A 11 20.78 -16.33 16.45
N SER A 12 20.33 -16.11 17.68
CA SER A 12 20.10 -17.15 18.69
C SER A 12 18.63 -17.09 19.11
N LYS A 13 17.83 -18.07 18.71
CA LYS A 13 16.38 -18.11 18.93
C LYS A 13 15.99 -19.32 19.77
N PHE A 14 14.98 -19.17 20.62
CA PHE A 14 14.34 -20.26 21.36
C PHE A 14 12.86 -20.36 21.03
N TRP A 15 12.36 -21.59 21.10
CA TRP A 15 10.95 -21.94 20.92
C TRP A 15 10.59 -22.97 21.97
N GLU A 16 9.59 -22.70 22.78
CA GLU A 16 9.12 -23.53 23.88
C GLU A 16 7.65 -23.84 23.66
N VAL A 17 7.25 -25.06 24.00
CA VAL A 17 5.86 -25.46 23.94
C VAL A 17 5.49 -26.26 25.18
N SER A 18 4.36 -25.89 25.78
CA SER A 18 3.68 -26.62 26.84
C SER A 18 2.26 -26.91 26.40
N ARG A 19 1.76 -28.09 26.77
CA ARG A 19 0.34 -28.44 26.66
C ARG A 19 -0.20 -28.57 28.08
N ASP A 20 -1.37 -27.98 28.30
CA ASP A 20 -2.17 -28.17 29.51
C ASP A 20 -3.60 -28.54 29.07
N GLY A 21 -3.96 -29.82 29.23
CA GLY A 21 -5.20 -30.39 28.68
C GLY A 21 -5.36 -30.16 27.18
N SER A 22 -6.44 -29.48 26.79
CA SER A 22 -6.72 -29.08 25.40
C SER A 22 -6.11 -27.74 25.00
N SER A 23 -5.29 -27.11 25.85
CA SER A 23 -4.63 -25.84 25.57
C SER A 23 -3.15 -26.03 25.27
N LEU A 24 -2.66 -25.34 24.25
CA LEU A 24 -1.27 -25.34 23.83
C LEU A 24 -0.68 -23.93 24.00
N SER A 25 0.33 -23.79 24.84
CA SER A 25 1.05 -22.55 25.08
C SER A 25 2.44 -22.64 24.45
N VAL A 26 2.72 -21.73 23.52
CA VAL A 26 3.97 -21.65 22.78
C VAL A 26 4.67 -20.36 23.15
N ARG A 27 5.91 -20.42 23.63
CA ARG A 27 6.74 -19.25 23.92
C ARG A 27 7.95 -19.19 22.99
N PHE A 28 8.21 -18.07 22.34
CA PHE A 28 9.34 -17.95 21.41
C PHE A 28 9.99 -16.59 21.45
N GLY A 29 11.28 -16.52 21.11
CA GLY A 29 12.02 -15.26 21.12
C GLY A 29 13.52 -15.45 20.91
N ARG A 30 14.28 -14.38 21.10
CA ARG A 30 15.75 -14.42 21.11
C ARG A 30 16.23 -14.98 22.44
N ILE A 31 17.24 -15.86 22.41
CA ILE A 31 17.87 -16.39 23.64
C ILE A 31 18.40 -15.20 24.45
N GLY A 32 17.89 -15.03 25.67
CA GLY A 32 18.20 -13.91 26.58
C GLY A 32 17.12 -12.82 26.70
N SER A 33 16.01 -12.88 25.94
CA SER A 33 14.84 -12.02 26.13
C SER A 33 13.67 -12.76 26.81
N ASN A 34 12.68 -12.01 27.30
CA ASN A 34 11.48 -12.59 27.94
C ASN A 34 10.63 -13.45 26.98
N GLY A 35 10.79 -13.26 25.65
CA GLY A 35 10.02 -13.94 24.61
C GLY A 35 8.56 -13.47 24.52
N GLN A 36 7.83 -14.00 23.54
CA GLN A 36 6.40 -13.84 23.37
C GLN A 36 5.71 -15.19 23.60
N THR A 37 4.63 -15.21 24.38
CA THR A 37 3.80 -16.41 24.62
C THR A 37 2.50 -16.29 23.82
N ARG A 38 2.16 -17.33 23.07
CA ARG A 38 0.87 -17.51 22.40
C ARG A 38 0.19 -18.77 22.93
N THR A 39 -1.05 -18.64 23.39
CA THR A 39 -1.85 -19.77 23.87
C THR A 39 -2.99 -20.02 22.91
N ARG A 40 -3.22 -21.29 22.55
CA ARG A 40 -4.28 -21.73 21.65
C ARG A 40 -5.03 -22.90 22.26
N SER A 41 -6.34 -22.78 22.39
CA SER A 41 -7.21 -23.84 22.90
C SER A 41 -7.80 -24.67 21.76
N PHE A 42 -7.95 -25.97 21.97
CA PHE A 42 -8.49 -26.95 21.03
C PHE A 42 -9.76 -27.60 21.59
N ALA A 43 -10.56 -28.19 20.69
CA ALA A 43 -11.82 -28.85 21.05
C ALA A 43 -11.62 -30.13 21.87
N SER A 44 -10.47 -30.80 21.72
CA SER A 44 -10.11 -32.00 22.47
C SER A 44 -8.63 -32.05 22.80
N GLU A 45 -8.26 -32.83 23.83
CA GLU A 45 -6.85 -33.06 24.19
C GLU A 45 -6.07 -33.80 23.08
N SER A 46 -6.77 -34.63 22.30
CA SER A 46 -6.21 -35.37 21.18
C SER A 46 -5.83 -34.43 20.02
N ASP A 47 -6.66 -33.42 19.73
CA ASP A 47 -6.35 -32.41 18.71
C ASP A 47 -5.16 -31.54 19.12
N ALA A 48 -5.07 -31.17 20.41
CA ALA A 48 -3.92 -30.45 20.96
C ALA A 48 -2.63 -31.28 20.86
N GLU A 49 -2.71 -32.61 21.00
CA GLU A 49 -1.58 -33.51 20.85
C GLU A 49 -1.12 -33.64 19.39
N ALA A 50 -2.07 -33.80 18.47
CA ALA A 50 -1.79 -33.90 17.05
C ALA A 50 -1.12 -32.62 16.54
N GLU A 51 -1.61 -31.45 16.97
CA GLU A 51 -1.04 -30.15 16.62
C GLU A 51 0.33 -29.92 17.28
N LEU A 52 0.52 -30.30 18.54
CA LEU A 52 1.83 -30.31 19.20
C LEU A 52 2.84 -31.16 18.40
N GLY A 53 2.43 -32.35 17.97
CA GLY A 53 3.26 -33.23 17.15
C GLY A 53 3.59 -32.63 15.79
N ARG A 54 2.64 -31.94 15.15
CA ARG A 54 2.84 -31.22 13.88
C ARG A 54 3.88 -30.12 14.04
N LEU A 55 3.71 -29.25 15.03
CA LEU A 55 4.58 -28.11 15.29
C LEU A 55 6.01 -28.55 15.65
N VAL A 56 6.17 -29.60 16.45
CA VAL A 56 7.49 -30.15 16.77
C VAL A 56 8.20 -30.68 15.53
N ARG A 57 7.51 -31.46 14.68
CA ARG A 57 8.11 -31.97 13.43
C ARG A 57 8.51 -30.84 12.49
N GLU A 58 7.68 -29.80 12.40
CA GLU A 58 7.94 -28.62 11.58
C GLU A 58 9.16 -27.84 12.09
N LYS A 59 9.27 -27.61 13.41
CA LYS A 59 10.41 -26.91 14.00
C LYS A 59 11.71 -27.71 13.88
N CYS A 60 11.68 -29.03 14.05
CA CYS A 60 12.85 -29.88 13.81
C CYS A 60 13.29 -29.83 12.33
N LYS A 61 12.35 -29.77 11.38
CA LYS A 61 12.68 -29.61 9.94
C LYS A 61 13.33 -28.25 9.64
N LYS A 62 12.97 -27.21 10.40
CA LYS A 62 13.56 -25.85 10.34
C LYS A 62 14.89 -25.73 11.11
N GLY A 63 15.53 -26.85 11.48
CA GLY A 63 16.85 -26.87 12.11
C GLY A 63 16.88 -26.62 13.62
N TYR A 64 15.72 -26.51 14.28
CA TYR A 64 15.67 -26.36 15.73
C TYR A 64 16.04 -27.66 16.43
N THR A 65 16.90 -27.57 17.44
CA THR A 65 17.34 -28.72 18.25
C THR A 65 16.66 -28.72 19.61
N GLU A 66 16.10 -29.87 20.01
CA GLU A 66 15.43 -29.99 21.30
C GLU A 66 16.45 -29.94 22.45
N LYS A 67 16.21 -29.04 23.41
CA LYS A 67 16.95 -28.91 24.66
C LYS A 67 16.01 -29.31 25.80
N ARG A 68 16.39 -30.32 26.58
CA ARG A 68 15.61 -30.74 27.73
C ARG A 68 15.86 -29.79 28.90
N GLY A 69 14.88 -28.93 29.20
CA GLY A 69 14.92 -27.99 30.34
C GLY A 69 13.78 -28.27 31.32
N GLU A 70 14.12 -28.54 32.58
CA GLU A 70 13.19 -28.57 33.73
C GLU A 70 12.75 -27.15 34.08
N ALA A 71 11.46 -26.90 34.26
CA ALA A 71 10.93 -25.60 34.66
C ALA A 71 9.99 -25.75 35.87
N LYS A 72 10.26 -24.98 36.94
CA LYS A 72 9.33 -24.71 38.04
C LYS A 72 8.24 -23.72 37.58
N PRO A 73 6.98 -23.87 38.02
CA PRO A 73 5.88 -22.99 37.63
C PRO A 73 5.75 -21.78 38.57
N ASP A 74 5.35 -20.63 38.03
CA ASP A 74 4.83 -19.49 38.78
C ASP A 74 3.36 -19.22 38.38
N GLU A 75 2.56 -18.87 39.38
CA GLU A 75 1.10 -18.96 39.45
C GLU A 75 0.34 -17.86 38.67
N ALA A 76 -0.82 -18.25 38.12
CA ALA A 76 -1.81 -17.35 37.52
C ALA A 76 -3.00 -17.13 38.47
N LYS A 77 -3.46 -15.88 38.60
CA LYS A 77 -4.78 -15.51 39.14
C LYS A 77 -5.72 -15.17 37.98
N GLY A 78 -6.86 -15.85 37.93
CA GLY A 78 -7.91 -15.66 36.92
C GLY A 78 -9.15 -14.95 37.42
N ASP A 79 -10.04 -14.67 36.46
CA ASP A 79 -11.50 -14.50 36.54
C ASP A 79 -11.96 -14.35 35.06
N GLY A 80 -12.96 -14.98 34.44
CA GLY A 80 -14.16 -15.70 34.89
C GLY A 80 -15.38 -15.02 34.24
N GLY A 81 -16.03 -15.62 33.22
CA GLY A 81 -17.20 -14.95 32.61
C GLY A 81 -17.81 -15.55 31.33
N ARG A 82 -18.44 -16.73 31.48
CA ARG A 82 -19.47 -17.47 30.72
C ARG A 82 -20.21 -16.86 29.49
N ALA A 83 -20.50 -17.78 28.56
CA ALA A 83 -21.19 -17.70 27.27
C ALA A 83 -22.72 -17.43 27.27
N ALA A 84 -23.23 -16.96 26.12
CA ALA A 84 -24.57 -17.26 25.58
C ALA A 84 -24.68 -16.94 24.07
N ASP A 85 -25.39 -17.79 23.33
CA ASP A 85 -25.86 -17.72 21.92
C ASP A 85 -27.24 -18.45 21.91
N PRO A 86 -28.09 -18.48 20.85
CA PRO A 86 -28.28 -17.57 19.69
C PRO A 86 -29.80 -17.30 19.40
N ALA A 87 -30.17 -16.49 18.38
CA ALA A 87 -31.37 -16.70 17.51
C ALA A 87 -31.62 -15.64 16.39
N ALA A 88 -31.63 -16.15 15.14
CA ALA A 88 -32.54 -15.97 13.98
C ALA A 88 -33.24 -14.63 13.59
N ASP A 89 -32.92 -14.21 12.35
CA ASP A 89 -33.78 -13.98 11.15
C ASP A 89 -34.87 -12.88 11.12
N THR A 90 -34.75 -11.97 10.14
CA THR A 90 -35.81 -11.54 9.19
C THR A 90 -35.35 -10.40 8.24
N ALA A 91 -35.45 -10.61 6.92
CA ALA A 91 -35.41 -9.60 5.85
C ALA A 91 -36.84 -9.11 5.51
N PRO A 92 -37.09 -7.95 4.82
CA PRO A 92 -37.00 -7.81 3.33
C PRO A 92 -36.85 -6.32 2.82
N PRO A 93 -37.08 -5.93 1.54
CA PRO A 93 -36.74 -6.48 0.22
C PRO A 93 -36.04 -5.48 -0.76
N VAL A 94 -35.69 -6.06 -1.91
CA VAL A 94 -34.94 -5.61 -3.10
C VAL A 94 -35.66 -4.60 -4.01
N ALA A 95 -34.90 -3.67 -4.62
CA ALA A 95 -35.30 -2.88 -5.79
C ALA A 95 -34.39 -3.19 -7.02
N ARG A 96 -35.00 -3.09 -8.20
CA ARG A 96 -34.73 -3.86 -9.42
C ARG A 96 -33.64 -3.28 -10.35
N SER A 97 -32.95 -4.19 -11.04
CA SER A 97 -32.01 -3.97 -12.15
C SER A 97 -32.72 -3.65 -13.48
N GLY A 98 -32.17 -2.69 -14.23
CA GLY A 98 -32.52 -2.40 -15.62
C GLY A 98 -31.70 -3.23 -16.62
N PRO A 99 -32.18 -3.42 -17.86
CA PRO A 99 -31.61 -4.38 -18.81
C PRO A 99 -30.33 -3.89 -19.51
N ALA A 100 -29.41 -4.82 -19.74
CA ALA A 100 -28.15 -4.64 -20.46
C ALA A 100 -28.33 -4.37 -21.98
N PRO A 101 -27.43 -3.60 -22.62
CA PRO A 101 -27.48 -3.37 -24.07
C PRO A 101 -27.07 -4.61 -24.88
N ARG A 102 -27.73 -4.81 -26.04
CA ARG A 102 -27.54 -5.94 -26.95
C ARG A 102 -26.21 -5.83 -27.73
N LYS A 103 -25.54 -6.97 -27.92
CA LYS A 103 -24.34 -7.14 -28.77
C LYS A 103 -24.69 -6.88 -30.26
N PRO A 104 -23.86 -6.14 -31.02
CA PRO A 104 -24.04 -6.02 -32.47
C PRO A 104 -23.67 -7.34 -33.19
N PRO A 105 -24.22 -7.59 -34.40
CA PRO A 105 -23.98 -8.81 -35.16
C PRO A 105 -22.54 -8.85 -35.73
N PRO A 106 -21.97 -10.05 -35.95
CA PRO A 106 -20.63 -10.19 -36.52
C PRO A 106 -20.59 -9.75 -38.00
N PRO A 107 -19.50 -9.11 -38.48
CA PRO A 107 -19.34 -8.80 -39.89
C PRO A 107 -19.04 -10.05 -40.72
N ASP A 108 -19.50 -10.04 -41.97
CA ASP A 108 -19.34 -11.10 -42.97
C ASP A 108 -17.88 -11.53 -43.19
N GLU A 109 -17.65 -12.83 -43.04
CA GLU A 109 -16.36 -13.50 -43.16
C GLU A 109 -16.01 -13.74 -44.65
N LYS A 110 -15.54 -12.70 -45.35
CA LYS A 110 -14.84 -12.86 -46.64
C LYS A 110 -13.34 -12.58 -46.48
N ALA A 111 -12.57 -13.68 -46.46
CA ALA A 111 -11.13 -13.81 -46.70
C ALA A 111 -10.25 -12.62 -46.27
N ALA A 112 -9.98 -12.53 -44.96
CA ALA A 112 -8.92 -11.67 -44.43
C ALA A 112 -7.53 -12.25 -44.79
N PRO A 113 -6.55 -11.41 -45.19
CA PRO A 113 -5.20 -11.85 -45.53
C PRO A 113 -4.49 -12.47 -44.32
N GLU A 114 -3.57 -13.40 -44.56
CA GLU A 114 -2.91 -14.32 -43.62
C GLU A 114 -2.30 -13.68 -42.36
N GLY A 115 -2.06 -12.36 -42.37
CA GLY A 115 -1.62 -11.57 -41.21
C GLY A 115 -2.71 -11.33 -40.14
N SER A 116 -4.00 -11.46 -40.45
CA SER A 116 -5.12 -11.14 -39.54
C SER A 116 -5.27 -12.05 -38.31
N ARG A 117 -4.46 -13.10 -38.19
CA ARG A 117 -4.63 -14.16 -37.17
C ARG A 117 -4.04 -13.86 -35.80
N GLU A 118 -3.19 -12.83 -35.66
CA GLU A 118 -2.68 -12.42 -34.35
C GLU A 118 -3.59 -11.37 -33.70
N PRO A 119 -4.06 -11.58 -32.45
CA PRO A 119 -4.96 -10.64 -31.80
C PRO A 119 -4.32 -9.25 -31.58
N GLY A 120 -5.12 -8.22 -31.87
CA GLY A 120 -4.81 -6.81 -31.59
C GLY A 120 -4.14 -6.03 -32.73
N TRP A 121 -3.95 -6.62 -33.91
CA TRP A 121 -3.53 -5.88 -35.11
C TRP A 121 -4.75 -5.33 -35.87
N LEU A 122 -4.69 -4.04 -36.21
CA LEU A 122 -5.73 -3.33 -36.97
C LEU A 122 -5.19 -2.96 -38.35
N ASP A 123 -6.01 -3.18 -39.38
CA ASP A 123 -5.66 -2.85 -40.76
C ASP A 123 -5.61 -1.32 -40.93
N ALA A 124 -4.45 -0.80 -41.35
CA ALA A 124 -4.22 0.63 -41.60
C ALA A 124 -4.16 0.96 -43.10
N GLY A 125 -4.50 0.00 -43.98
CA GLY A 125 -4.49 0.13 -45.43
C GLY A 125 -3.10 -0.06 -46.05
N GLY A 126 -3.07 -0.31 -47.37
CA GLY A 126 -1.81 -0.44 -48.12
C GLY A 126 -0.90 -1.60 -47.67
N GLY A 127 -1.48 -2.62 -47.01
CA GLY A 127 -0.75 -3.74 -46.41
C GLY A 127 -0.10 -3.44 -45.06
N TYR A 128 -0.34 -2.25 -44.49
CA TYR A 128 0.13 -1.87 -43.16
C TYR A 128 -0.86 -2.25 -42.09
N TRP A 129 -0.33 -2.66 -40.93
CA TRP A 129 -1.11 -3.00 -39.75
C TRP A 129 -0.52 -2.30 -38.54
N LEU A 130 -1.39 -1.83 -37.65
CA LEU A 130 -1.03 -1.12 -36.43
C LEU A 130 -1.54 -1.83 -35.18
N LYS A 131 -0.81 -1.66 -34.08
CA LYS A 131 -1.18 -2.16 -32.76
C LYS A 131 -0.54 -1.27 -31.68
N LEU A 132 -1.14 -1.25 -30.49
CA LEU A 132 -0.45 -0.83 -29.28
C LEU A 132 0.24 -2.05 -28.63
N ALA A 133 1.56 -1.99 -28.49
CA ALA A 133 2.35 -2.96 -27.75
C ALA A 133 3.14 -2.20 -26.68
N GLU A 134 2.96 -2.57 -25.42
CA GLU A 134 3.65 -1.92 -24.27
C GLU A 134 3.52 -0.38 -24.29
N GLY A 135 2.32 0.12 -24.62
CA GLY A 135 2.04 1.56 -24.71
C GLY A 135 2.62 2.26 -25.95
N LYS A 136 3.29 1.54 -26.86
CA LYS A 136 3.88 2.08 -28.08
C LYS A 136 3.06 1.69 -29.31
N LEU A 137 2.92 2.64 -30.23
CA LEU A 137 2.35 2.36 -31.55
C LEU A 137 3.39 1.59 -32.38
N VAL A 138 3.08 0.34 -32.70
CA VAL A 138 3.92 -0.52 -33.54
C VAL A 138 3.25 -0.75 -34.89
N CYS A 139 4.08 -0.90 -35.92
CA CYS A 139 3.63 -1.08 -37.30
C CYS A 139 4.28 -2.32 -37.91
N ARG A 140 3.52 -3.04 -38.73
CA ARG A 140 4.07 -4.08 -39.62
C ARG A 140 3.55 -3.90 -41.04
N LYS A 141 4.23 -4.50 -42.02
CA LYS A 141 3.77 -4.64 -43.40
C LYS A 141 3.76 -6.11 -43.77
N GLY A 142 2.59 -6.67 -44.06
CA GLY A 142 2.42 -8.13 -44.07
C GLY A 142 2.79 -8.74 -42.72
N SER A 143 3.76 -9.66 -42.68
CA SER A 143 4.27 -10.28 -41.45
C SER A 143 5.48 -9.57 -40.83
N GLN A 144 6.08 -8.59 -41.53
CA GLN A 144 7.32 -7.94 -41.08
C GLN A 144 7.02 -6.71 -40.21
N THR A 145 7.42 -6.76 -38.94
CA THR A 145 7.42 -5.58 -38.04
C THR A 145 8.48 -4.57 -38.49
N LEU A 146 8.09 -3.30 -38.52
CA LEU A 146 8.95 -2.19 -38.93
C LEU A 146 9.59 -1.52 -37.71
N ALA A 147 10.79 -0.96 -37.89
CA ALA A 147 11.50 -0.23 -36.84
C ALA A 147 10.79 1.09 -36.45
N SER A 148 10.03 1.67 -37.37
CA SER A 148 9.25 2.89 -37.15
C SER A 148 7.94 2.86 -37.93
N VAL A 149 6.96 3.63 -37.46
CA VAL A 149 5.67 3.80 -38.13
C VAL A 149 5.86 4.82 -39.26
N PRO A 150 5.61 4.45 -40.54
CA PRO A 150 5.71 5.40 -41.65
C PRO A 150 4.74 6.58 -41.47
N LYS A 151 5.16 7.79 -41.88
CA LYS A 151 4.38 9.02 -41.67
C LYS A 151 2.91 8.94 -42.17
N PRO A 152 2.63 8.47 -43.41
CA PRO A 152 1.23 8.36 -43.88
C PRO A 152 0.39 7.38 -43.07
N VAL A 153 1.01 6.35 -42.50
CA VAL A 153 0.34 5.34 -41.66
C VAL A 153 0.13 5.89 -40.25
N LYS A 154 1.04 6.72 -39.74
CA LYS A 154 0.93 7.38 -38.43
C LYS A 154 -0.19 8.42 -38.39
N GLU A 155 -0.56 8.98 -39.53
CA GLU A 155 -1.60 10.01 -39.69
C GLU A 155 -2.96 9.42 -40.10
N CYS A 156 -3.08 8.09 -40.21
CA CYS A 156 -4.37 7.45 -40.52
C CYS A 156 -5.29 7.37 -39.29
N GLY A 157 -6.60 7.24 -39.52
CA GLY A 157 -7.59 7.18 -38.42
C GLY A 157 -7.38 6.01 -37.45
N VAL A 158 -6.78 4.89 -37.89
CA VAL A 158 -6.44 3.77 -36.99
C VAL A 158 -5.32 4.16 -36.03
N ALA A 159 -4.31 4.88 -36.51
CA ALA A 159 -3.25 5.39 -35.65
C ALA A 159 -3.80 6.42 -34.65
N GLU A 160 -4.67 7.32 -35.09
CA GLU A 160 -5.34 8.30 -34.24
C GLU A 160 -6.11 7.62 -33.09
N HIS A 161 -6.99 6.66 -33.41
CA HIS A 161 -7.72 5.92 -32.39
C HIS A 161 -6.82 5.15 -31.41
N LEU A 162 -5.73 4.53 -31.90
CA LEU A 162 -4.78 3.84 -31.03
C LEU A 162 -4.01 4.82 -30.13
N LEU A 163 -3.66 6.01 -30.62
CA LEU A 163 -2.99 7.03 -29.82
C LEU A 163 -3.92 7.61 -28.75
N MET A 164 -5.19 7.86 -29.10
CA MET A 164 -6.23 8.25 -28.13
C MET A 164 -6.44 7.16 -27.06
N LEU A 165 -6.51 5.89 -27.47
CA LEU A 165 -6.62 4.76 -26.54
C LEU A 165 -5.41 4.70 -25.59
N ARG A 166 -4.20 4.92 -26.09
CA ARG A 166 -3.00 4.98 -25.26
C ARG A 166 -3.09 6.07 -24.21
N GLU A 167 -3.52 7.27 -24.59
CA GLU A 167 -3.68 8.40 -23.67
C GLU A 167 -4.75 8.11 -22.62
N TRP A 168 -5.87 7.50 -23.02
CA TRP A 168 -6.89 7.05 -22.08
C TRP A 168 -6.37 6.00 -21.10
N LEU A 169 -5.61 5.00 -21.58
CA LEU A 169 -5.01 3.96 -20.74
C LEU A 169 -4.00 4.54 -19.74
N GLU A 170 -3.26 5.57 -20.13
CA GLU A 170 -2.36 6.30 -19.23
C GLU A 170 -3.14 7.04 -18.15
N GLY A 171 -4.16 7.80 -18.54
CA GLY A 171 -5.05 8.49 -17.60
C GLY A 171 -5.75 7.52 -16.64
N HIS A 172 -6.18 6.36 -17.13
CA HIS A 172 -6.79 5.32 -16.30
C HIS A 172 -5.81 4.75 -15.27
N ARG A 173 -4.57 4.44 -15.68
CA ARG A 173 -3.52 3.99 -14.76
C ARG A 173 -3.23 5.02 -13.67
N GLN A 174 -3.13 6.30 -14.06
CA GLN A 174 -2.93 7.39 -13.11
C GLN A 174 -4.11 7.52 -12.13
N ALA A 175 -5.35 7.43 -12.62
CA ALA A 175 -6.54 7.48 -11.76
C ALA A 175 -6.62 6.30 -10.77
N CYS A 176 -6.17 5.11 -11.17
CA CYS A 176 -6.05 3.96 -10.27
C CYS A 176 -5.05 4.25 -9.15
N VAL A 177 -3.85 4.74 -9.47
CA VAL A 177 -2.83 5.13 -8.49
C VAL A 177 -3.37 6.15 -7.51
N GLU A 178 -3.96 7.24 -8.00
CA GLU A 178 -4.53 8.31 -7.16
C GLU A 178 -5.63 7.79 -6.23
N THR A 179 -6.45 6.85 -6.70
CA THR A 179 -7.52 6.27 -5.88
C THR A 179 -6.96 5.39 -4.77
N VAL A 180 -6.00 4.52 -5.07
CA VAL A 180 -5.38 3.64 -4.07
C VAL A 180 -4.55 4.44 -3.06
N GLU A 181 -3.83 5.47 -3.52
CA GLU A 181 -3.16 6.42 -2.61
C GLU A 181 -4.17 7.14 -1.71
N SER A 182 -5.35 7.50 -2.23
CA SER A 182 -6.42 8.07 -1.41
C SER A 182 -6.92 7.10 -0.33
N TRP A 183 -7.05 5.81 -0.65
CA TRP A 183 -7.39 4.79 0.35
C TRP A 183 -6.33 4.71 1.44
N MET A 184 -5.05 4.78 1.07
CA MET A 184 -3.92 4.76 1.99
C MET A 184 -3.87 5.99 2.90
N LEU A 185 -3.90 7.19 2.30
CA LEU A 185 -3.80 8.47 3.03
C LEU A 185 -4.96 8.71 3.98
N ARG A 186 -6.12 8.10 3.69
CA ARG A 186 -7.33 8.22 4.50
C ARG A 186 -7.58 7.01 5.40
N SER A 187 -6.71 6.00 5.33
CA SER A 187 -6.87 4.69 5.98
C SER A 187 -8.28 4.10 5.79
N LEU A 188 -8.84 4.26 4.59
CA LEU A 188 -10.21 3.84 4.31
C LEU A 188 -10.29 2.32 4.24
N PRO A 189 -11.25 1.69 4.95
CA PRO A 189 -11.66 0.34 4.65
C PRO A 189 -12.04 0.20 3.18
N VAL A 190 -11.38 -0.70 2.48
CA VAL A 190 -11.68 -1.12 1.11
C VAL A 190 -12.44 -2.45 1.21
N PRO A 191 -13.75 -2.47 0.90
CA PRO A 191 -14.52 -3.69 0.93
C PRO A 191 -13.97 -4.72 -0.06
N ARG A 192 -13.99 -6.00 0.32
CA ARG A 192 -13.59 -7.11 -0.55
C ARG A 192 -14.31 -7.08 -1.89
N VAL A 193 -15.60 -6.75 -1.90
CA VAL A 193 -16.40 -6.64 -3.13
C VAL A 193 -15.88 -5.57 -4.09
N VAL A 194 -15.28 -4.48 -3.57
CA VAL A 194 -14.63 -3.47 -4.40
C VAL A 194 -13.35 -4.05 -5.00
N LEU A 195 -12.53 -4.73 -4.20
CA LEU A 195 -11.33 -5.39 -4.70
C LEU A 195 -11.67 -6.43 -5.77
N GLU A 196 -12.67 -7.28 -5.56
CA GLU A 196 -13.15 -8.28 -6.54
C GLU A 196 -13.57 -7.65 -7.86
N ALA A 197 -14.22 -6.48 -7.81
CA ALA A 197 -14.66 -5.77 -9.00
C ALA A 197 -13.48 -5.18 -9.80
N VAL A 198 -12.44 -4.68 -9.12
CA VAL A 198 -11.32 -3.99 -9.79
C VAL A 198 -10.16 -4.92 -10.13
N TRP A 199 -9.96 -6.03 -9.41
CA TRP A 199 -8.83 -6.95 -9.60
C TRP A 199 -8.65 -7.50 -11.03
N PRO A 200 -9.73 -7.78 -11.80
CA PRO A 200 -9.59 -8.21 -13.18
C PRO A 200 -8.92 -7.18 -14.10
N ASP A 201 -9.03 -5.89 -13.79
CA ASP A 201 -8.39 -4.83 -14.55
C ASP A 201 -6.88 -4.78 -14.26
N PRO A 202 -6.01 -4.91 -15.28
CA PRO A 202 -4.56 -4.87 -15.09
C PRO A 202 -4.03 -3.57 -14.48
N ALA A 203 -4.65 -2.43 -14.74
CA ALA A 203 -4.23 -1.14 -14.16
C ALA A 203 -4.42 -1.16 -12.64
N TRP A 204 -5.64 -1.50 -12.18
CA TRP A 204 -5.95 -1.66 -10.77
C TRP A 204 -5.09 -2.72 -10.09
N ARG A 205 -4.91 -3.87 -10.73
CA ARG A 205 -4.08 -4.95 -10.20
C ARG A 205 -2.64 -4.53 -10.03
N ALA A 206 -2.04 -3.88 -11.03
CA ALA A 206 -0.67 -3.38 -10.93
C ALA A 206 -0.50 -2.36 -9.80
N THR A 207 -1.52 -1.55 -9.52
CA THR A 207 -1.53 -0.61 -8.39
C THR A 207 -1.67 -1.30 -7.04
N LEU A 208 -2.54 -2.31 -6.93
CA LEU A 208 -2.90 -2.96 -5.66
C LEU A 208 -1.99 -4.13 -5.28
N GLU A 209 -1.48 -4.86 -6.25
CA GLU A 209 -0.61 -6.01 -6.02
C GLU A 209 0.63 -5.57 -5.22
N ASN A 210 1.00 -6.39 -4.24
CA ASN A 210 2.09 -6.14 -3.30
C ASN A 210 1.91 -4.93 -2.37
N CYS A 211 0.75 -4.26 -2.37
CA CYS A 211 0.42 -3.36 -1.26
C CYS A 211 0.41 -4.18 0.03
N PHE A 212 1.07 -3.67 1.07
CA PHE A 212 0.90 -4.19 2.41
C PHE A 212 -0.50 -3.79 2.88
N VAL A 213 -1.29 -4.77 3.31
CA VAL A 213 -2.67 -4.56 3.73
C VAL A 213 -2.90 -5.20 5.08
N VAL A 214 -3.89 -4.68 5.82
CA VAL A 214 -4.42 -5.31 7.02
C VAL A 214 -5.87 -5.66 6.76
N ALA A 215 -6.21 -6.95 6.84
CA ALA A 215 -7.57 -7.43 6.65
C ALA A 215 -8.35 -7.45 7.97
N PHE A 216 -9.61 -7.04 7.95
CA PHE A 216 -10.42 -7.00 9.17
C PHE A 216 -11.89 -7.33 8.90
N ASP A 217 -12.55 -7.72 9.97
CA ASP A 217 -13.97 -8.04 10.00
C ASP A 217 -14.58 -7.40 11.25
N GLY A 218 -15.64 -6.59 11.08
CA GLY A 218 -16.32 -5.93 12.20
C GLY A 218 -15.48 -4.96 13.04
N GLY A 219 -14.38 -4.40 12.48
CA GLY A 219 -13.59 -3.33 13.12
C GLY A 219 -12.38 -3.78 13.94
N ALA A 220 -12.18 -5.09 14.17
CA ALA A 220 -10.95 -5.62 14.74
C ALA A 220 -10.07 -6.25 13.64
N ALA A 221 -8.77 -5.92 13.63
CA ALA A 221 -7.81 -6.63 12.81
C ALA A 221 -7.80 -8.11 13.23
N ALA A 222 -8.03 -9.03 12.27
CA ALA A 222 -7.92 -10.45 12.58
C ALA A 222 -6.46 -10.79 12.90
N SER A 223 -6.18 -11.69 13.84
CA SER A 223 -4.79 -12.10 14.11
C SER A 223 -4.21 -12.77 12.86
N GLY A 224 -3.02 -12.37 12.40
CA GLY A 224 -2.41 -12.90 11.17
C GLY A 224 -3.08 -12.43 9.87
N SER A 225 -3.75 -11.29 9.89
CA SER A 225 -4.51 -10.75 8.76
C SER A 225 -3.77 -9.70 7.91
N ALA A 226 -2.49 -9.47 8.21
CA ALA A 226 -1.67 -8.50 7.52
C ALA A 226 -0.66 -9.19 6.60
N GLY A 227 -0.41 -8.60 5.44
CA GLY A 227 0.51 -9.15 4.44
C GLY A 227 0.45 -8.41 3.11
N PHE A 228 1.22 -8.89 2.15
CA PHE A 228 1.23 -8.32 0.80
C PHE A 228 0.10 -8.89 -0.04
N LEU A 229 -0.74 -8.02 -0.59
CA LEU A 229 -1.89 -8.40 -1.40
C LEU A 229 -1.45 -9.10 -2.70
N ARG A 230 -1.94 -10.32 -2.93
CA ARG A 230 -1.60 -11.14 -4.11
C ARG A 230 -2.79 -11.57 -4.96
N GLY A 231 -3.99 -11.52 -4.41
CA GLY A 231 -5.15 -11.98 -5.14
C GLY A 231 -6.44 -11.69 -4.41
N VAL A 232 -7.53 -11.66 -5.17
CA VAL A 232 -8.88 -11.73 -4.63
C VAL A 232 -9.68 -12.70 -5.49
N SER A 233 -10.36 -13.65 -4.85
CA SER A 233 -11.19 -14.65 -5.52
C SER A 233 -12.32 -15.09 -4.59
N ASP A 234 -13.14 -16.04 -5.04
CA ASP A 234 -14.09 -16.80 -4.22
C ASP A 234 -13.52 -17.29 -2.87
N ARG A 235 -12.24 -17.70 -2.84
CA ARG A 235 -11.53 -18.16 -1.64
C ARG A 235 -11.32 -17.08 -0.59
N GLY A 236 -11.36 -15.80 -0.96
CA GLY A 236 -11.02 -14.70 -0.06
C GLY A 236 -10.05 -13.71 -0.67
N ILE A 237 -9.36 -13.04 0.24
CA ILE A 237 -8.25 -12.14 -0.04
C ILE A 237 -6.96 -12.96 0.14
N GLY A 238 -6.20 -13.12 -0.94
CA GLY A 238 -4.92 -13.81 -0.96
C GLY A 238 -3.80 -12.85 -0.55
N LEU A 239 -3.05 -13.22 0.48
CA LEU A 239 -1.93 -12.46 1.03
C LEU A 239 -0.66 -13.31 1.02
N VAL A 240 0.49 -12.67 0.95
CA VAL A 240 1.75 -13.24 1.46
C VAL A 240 1.97 -12.66 2.85
N ASP A 241 1.96 -13.50 3.87
CA ASP A 241 2.14 -13.09 5.25
C ASP A 241 3.60 -12.74 5.59
N LEU A 242 3.85 -12.39 6.84
CA LEU A 242 5.17 -11.99 7.32
C LEU A 242 6.18 -13.15 7.39
N ASP A 243 5.72 -14.40 7.31
CA ASP A 243 6.57 -15.58 7.21
C ASP A 243 6.89 -15.93 5.73
N GLY A 244 6.36 -15.16 4.78
CA GLY A 244 6.50 -15.40 3.34
C GLY A 244 5.56 -16.48 2.80
N GLU A 245 4.59 -16.95 3.61
CA GLU A 245 3.63 -17.97 3.21
C GLU A 245 2.41 -17.34 2.53
N THR A 246 1.87 -18.02 1.52
CA THR A 246 0.63 -17.57 0.87
C THR A 246 -0.57 -18.05 1.67
N ILE A 247 -1.36 -17.10 2.18
CA ILE A 247 -2.57 -17.36 2.95
C ILE A 247 -3.80 -16.77 2.25
N TRP A 248 -4.98 -17.30 2.56
CA TRP A 248 -6.26 -16.78 2.08
C TRP A 248 -7.15 -16.46 3.28
N VAL A 249 -7.58 -15.20 3.39
CA VAL A 249 -8.42 -14.72 4.49
C VAL A 249 -9.82 -14.38 4.00
N ARG A 250 -10.84 -14.69 4.81
CA ARG A 250 -12.26 -14.44 4.48
C ARG A 250 -12.78 -13.07 4.95
N ALA A 251 -11.89 -12.18 5.37
CA ALA A 251 -12.23 -10.84 5.81
C ALA A 251 -13.10 -10.08 4.79
N HIS A 252 -14.00 -9.24 5.30
CA HIS A 252 -14.91 -8.45 4.46
C HIS A 252 -14.28 -7.18 3.91
N SER A 253 -13.19 -6.69 4.52
CA SER A 253 -12.48 -5.48 4.10
C SER A 253 -10.99 -5.57 4.37
N VAL A 254 -10.23 -4.72 3.70
CA VAL A 254 -8.83 -4.43 4.02
C VAL A 254 -8.62 -2.94 4.21
N ALA A 255 -7.58 -2.55 4.93
CA ALA A 255 -7.01 -1.22 4.86
C ALA A 255 -5.61 -1.31 4.25
N ILE A 256 -5.26 -0.29 3.48
CA ILE A 256 -3.88 -0.06 3.04
C ILE A 256 -3.32 0.97 4.04
N PRO A 257 -2.57 0.56 5.08
CA PRO A 257 -2.08 1.53 6.05
C PRO A 257 -1.04 2.45 5.42
N HIS A 258 -1.06 3.72 5.81
CA HIS A 258 0.06 4.61 5.60
C HIS A 258 1.30 4.04 6.32
N PRO A 259 2.52 4.09 5.73
CA PRO A 259 3.73 3.49 6.33
C PRO A 259 4.02 3.99 7.75
N VAL A 260 3.68 5.23 8.10
CA VAL A 260 3.87 5.76 9.48
C VAL A 260 3.04 5.02 10.54
N LEU A 261 1.98 4.31 10.13
CA LEU A 261 1.11 3.51 10.99
C LEU A 261 1.49 2.02 10.99
N VAL A 262 2.53 1.64 10.25
CA VAL A 262 2.96 0.26 10.14
C VAL A 262 4.02 -0.02 11.21
N ASP A 263 3.66 -0.87 12.17
CA ASP A 263 4.62 -1.37 13.15
C ASP A 263 5.70 -2.20 12.46
N GLU A 264 6.94 -2.13 12.95
CA GLU A 264 8.08 -2.88 12.41
C GLU A 264 8.29 -2.64 10.89
N LEU A 265 8.02 -1.42 10.41
CA LEU A 265 8.09 -1.04 8.99
C LEU A 265 9.40 -1.46 8.30
N ASP A 266 10.55 -1.38 8.99
CA ASP A 266 11.84 -1.77 8.43
C ASP A 266 11.96 -3.29 8.24
N GLU A 267 11.33 -4.11 9.10
CA GLU A 267 11.26 -5.56 8.90
C GLU A 267 10.39 -5.90 7.70
N ILE A 268 9.24 -5.21 7.55
CA ILE A 268 8.34 -5.38 6.40
C ILE A 268 9.00 -4.95 5.09
N ARG A 269 9.78 -3.86 5.10
CA ARG A 269 10.62 -3.43 3.96
C ARG A 269 11.69 -4.47 3.61
N GLY A 270 12.33 -5.05 4.62
CA GLY A 270 13.29 -6.15 4.47
C GLY A 270 12.64 -7.34 3.75
N LEU A 271 11.49 -7.79 4.25
CA LEU A 271 10.73 -8.89 3.64
C LEU A 271 10.28 -8.57 2.20
N ALA A 272 9.79 -7.36 1.94
CA ALA A 272 9.43 -6.94 0.58
C ALA A 272 10.63 -6.99 -0.37
N THR A 273 11.83 -6.65 0.13
CA THR A 273 13.08 -6.72 -0.63
C THR A 273 13.49 -8.17 -0.88
N ASP A 274 13.46 -9.02 0.14
CA ASP A 274 13.80 -10.45 0.04
C ASP A 274 12.89 -11.20 -0.94
N LEU A 275 11.60 -10.83 -0.96
CA LEU A 275 10.61 -11.35 -1.90
C LEU A 275 10.64 -10.68 -3.28
N SER A 276 11.52 -9.68 -3.49
CA SER A 276 11.63 -8.90 -4.73
C SER A 276 10.31 -8.27 -5.18
N LEU A 277 9.54 -7.74 -4.22
CA LEU A 277 8.24 -7.13 -4.48
C LEU A 277 8.39 -5.74 -5.10
N THR A 278 7.51 -5.44 -6.05
CA THR A 278 7.33 -4.08 -6.59
C THR A 278 5.93 -3.60 -6.26
N GLN A 279 5.82 -2.42 -5.65
CA GLN A 279 4.53 -1.80 -5.34
C GLN A 279 4.13 -0.82 -6.44
N GLY A 280 2.86 -0.83 -6.84
CA GLY A 280 2.33 0.13 -7.80
C GLY A 280 2.04 1.52 -7.22
N ILE A 281 2.14 1.68 -5.89
CA ILE A 281 2.11 2.96 -5.18
C ILE A 281 3.33 3.10 -4.28
N SER A 282 3.68 4.34 -3.92
CA SER A 282 4.71 4.60 -2.92
C SER A 282 4.12 4.41 -1.51
N GLN A 283 4.00 3.16 -1.08
CA GLN A 283 3.55 2.81 0.28
C GLN A 283 4.74 2.56 1.22
N LEU A 284 5.42 1.41 1.15
CA LEU A 284 6.42 1.04 2.16
C LEU A 284 7.62 1.98 2.17
N PHE A 285 8.06 2.41 0.98
CA PHE A 285 9.21 3.28 0.80
C PHE A 285 8.83 4.76 0.71
N ARG A 286 7.57 5.12 1.00
CA ARG A 286 7.20 6.52 1.18
C ARG A 286 7.90 7.04 2.44
N GLU A 287 8.54 8.19 2.29
CA GLU A 287 9.19 8.88 3.41
C GLU A 287 8.17 9.19 4.50
N THR A 288 8.55 8.93 5.75
CA THR A 288 7.71 9.09 6.93
C THR A 288 8.35 10.01 7.93
N PHE A 289 7.55 10.87 8.56
CA PHE A 289 8.01 11.76 9.63
C PHE A 289 7.17 11.54 10.88
N ALA A 290 7.83 11.54 12.02
CA ALA A 290 7.20 11.59 13.33
C ALA A 290 7.69 12.86 14.06
N PRO A 291 6.90 13.43 14.98
CA PRO A 291 7.37 14.53 15.80
C PRO A 291 8.66 14.14 16.54
N GLY A 292 9.74 14.87 16.25
CA GLY A 292 11.00 14.72 16.97
C GLY A 292 10.82 15.09 18.45
N ARG A 293 11.70 14.56 19.30
CA ARG A 293 11.65 14.84 20.76
C ARG A 293 11.90 16.32 21.10
N ASP A 294 12.53 17.04 20.19
CA ASP A 294 12.90 18.45 20.36
C ASP A 294 11.82 19.42 19.88
N LEU A 295 10.75 18.93 19.25
CA LEU A 295 9.60 19.77 18.89
C LEU A 295 8.73 20.02 20.11
N ASP A 296 8.45 21.29 20.41
CA ASP A 296 7.51 21.67 21.45
C ASP A 296 6.10 21.12 21.13
N PRO A 297 5.52 20.26 21.98
CA PRO A 297 4.20 19.69 21.77
C PRO A 297 3.07 20.74 21.65
N ALA A 298 3.27 21.93 22.20
CA ALA A 298 2.33 23.04 22.14
C ALA A 298 2.54 23.97 20.94
N ALA A 299 3.64 23.81 20.18
CA ALA A 299 3.89 24.61 18.99
C ALA A 299 2.79 24.38 17.95
N THR A 300 2.38 25.44 17.26
CA THR A 300 1.39 25.38 16.16
C THR A 300 2.04 25.52 14.78
N ALA A 301 3.37 25.56 14.74
CA ALA A 301 4.17 25.72 13.53
C ALA A 301 5.48 24.93 13.65
N VAL A 302 5.96 24.42 12.52
CA VAL A 302 7.26 23.78 12.36
C VAL A 302 8.10 24.61 11.40
N GLN A 303 9.32 24.96 11.83
CA GLN A 303 10.23 25.85 11.09
C GLN A 303 11.45 25.12 10.52
N SER A 304 11.51 23.79 10.61
CA SER A 304 12.65 22.99 10.14
C SER A 304 12.99 23.17 8.65
N TYR A 305 12.06 23.71 7.87
CA TYR A 305 12.21 24.00 6.45
C TYR A 305 11.95 25.47 6.10
N ALA A 306 12.04 26.37 7.08
CA ALA A 306 11.97 27.81 6.86
C ALA A 306 13.26 28.32 6.18
N ASP A 307 13.20 29.54 5.64
CA ASP A 307 14.31 30.28 5.04
C ASP A 307 14.93 29.61 3.79
N GLY A 308 14.21 28.67 3.17
CA GLY A 308 14.59 28.05 1.92
C GLY A 308 14.41 29.01 0.75
N ARG A 309 15.53 29.56 0.25
CA ARG A 309 15.54 30.58 -0.79
C ARG A 309 15.32 30.02 -2.19
N PHE A 310 14.48 30.69 -2.97
CA PHE A 310 14.28 30.48 -4.40
C PHE A 310 14.57 31.78 -5.14
N VAL A 311 15.33 31.71 -6.23
CA VAL A 311 15.66 32.87 -7.07
C VAL A 311 14.40 33.61 -7.51
N GLN A 312 13.34 32.86 -7.82
CA GLN A 312 12.03 33.38 -8.20
C GLN A 312 10.92 32.50 -7.59
N LEU A 313 9.83 33.11 -7.15
CA LEU A 313 8.66 32.40 -6.65
C LEU A 313 8.09 31.42 -7.70
N ASN A 314 8.15 31.76 -8.99
CA ASN A 314 7.71 30.89 -10.09
C ASN A 314 8.43 29.53 -10.12
N HIS A 315 9.68 29.45 -9.67
CA HIS A 315 10.46 28.21 -9.60
C HIS A 315 9.89 27.30 -8.50
N CYS A 316 9.59 27.87 -7.34
CA CYS A 316 8.93 27.15 -6.24
C CYS A 316 7.52 26.69 -6.66
N LEU A 317 6.73 27.57 -7.29
CA LEU A 317 5.38 27.25 -7.79
C LEU A 317 5.41 26.14 -8.85
N ALA A 318 6.35 26.18 -9.79
CA ALA A 318 6.52 25.15 -10.80
C ALA A 318 6.91 23.80 -10.16
N HIS A 319 7.78 23.83 -9.15
CA HIS A 319 8.16 22.63 -8.39
C HIS A 319 6.98 22.05 -7.59
N CYS A 320 6.18 22.89 -6.94
CA CYS A 320 4.95 22.44 -6.26
C CYS A 320 3.99 21.73 -7.23
N ARG A 321 3.77 22.29 -8.43
CA ARG A 321 2.94 21.67 -9.48
C ARG A 321 3.52 20.33 -9.95
N LYS A 322 4.84 20.25 -10.14
CA LYS A 322 5.54 19.02 -10.51
C LYS A 322 5.37 17.92 -9.45
N LEU A 323 5.33 18.31 -8.17
CA LEU A 323 5.09 17.41 -7.04
C LEU A 323 3.60 17.12 -6.79
N GLY A 324 2.68 17.75 -7.54
CA GLY A 324 1.24 17.56 -7.38
C GLY A 324 0.60 18.36 -6.24
N TYR A 325 1.33 19.28 -5.61
CA TYR A 325 0.79 20.11 -4.54
C TYR A 325 0.03 21.32 -5.07
N ARG A 326 -1.15 21.55 -4.49
CA ARG A 326 -1.91 22.78 -4.73
C ARG A 326 -1.30 23.93 -3.93
N VAL A 327 -1.43 25.14 -4.45
CA VAL A 327 -1.00 26.36 -3.76
C VAL A 327 -2.20 27.27 -3.55
N LYS A 328 -2.40 27.74 -2.32
CA LYS A 328 -3.47 28.65 -1.92
C LYS A 328 -2.95 29.64 -0.89
N GLY A 329 -3.16 30.94 -1.13
CA GLY A 329 -2.81 32.00 -0.17
C GLY A 329 -1.32 32.05 0.20
N GLY A 330 -0.43 31.76 -0.76
CA GLY A 330 1.02 31.73 -0.52
C GLY A 330 1.54 30.45 0.14
N SER A 331 0.68 29.45 0.37
CA SER A 331 1.08 28.15 0.93
C SER A 331 0.83 27.00 -0.04
N ALA A 332 1.78 26.07 -0.10
CA ALA A 332 1.51 24.73 -0.61
C ALA A 332 0.64 23.97 0.41
N ILE A 333 -0.34 23.19 -0.09
CA ILE A 333 -1.32 22.52 0.77
C ILE A 333 -1.42 21.02 0.50
N VAL A 334 -1.54 20.24 1.58
CA VAL A 334 -1.95 18.83 1.57
C VAL A 334 -3.09 18.65 2.56
N ARG A 335 -4.10 17.87 2.17
CA ARG A 335 -5.27 17.57 2.99
C ARG A 335 -5.29 16.09 3.32
N VAL A 336 -5.31 15.77 4.60
CA VAL A 336 -5.35 14.40 5.11
C VAL A 336 -6.64 14.21 5.90
N TRP A 337 -7.30 13.08 5.68
CA TRP A 337 -8.45 12.67 6.48
C TRP A 337 -7.97 11.63 7.49
N GLU A 338 -8.01 11.95 8.77
CA GLU A 338 -7.54 11.06 9.83
C GLU A 338 -8.42 11.22 11.07
N ARG A 339 -8.78 10.11 11.73
CA ARG A 339 -9.67 10.09 12.90
C ARG A 339 -11.04 10.76 12.69
N GLY A 340 -11.56 10.73 11.45
CA GLY A 340 -12.87 11.30 11.12
C GLY A 340 -12.86 12.80 10.85
N GLU A 341 -11.70 13.44 10.89
CA GLU A 341 -11.53 14.88 10.68
C GLU A 341 -10.58 15.14 9.51
N VAL A 342 -10.66 16.36 8.96
CA VAL A 342 -9.72 16.82 7.93
C VAL A 342 -8.70 17.74 8.57
N PHE A 343 -7.43 17.41 8.37
CA PHE A 343 -6.29 18.25 8.68
C PHE A 343 -5.70 18.77 7.37
N GLU A 344 -5.50 20.08 7.26
CA GLU A 344 -4.81 20.70 6.13
C GLU A 344 -3.46 21.23 6.59
N ALA A 345 -2.38 20.62 6.09
CA ALA A 345 -1.05 21.16 6.28
C ALA A 345 -0.81 22.27 5.25
N ARG A 346 -0.24 23.39 5.70
CA ARG A 346 0.05 24.57 4.90
C ARG A 346 1.52 24.91 5.09
N PHE A 347 2.30 24.79 4.02
CA PHE A 347 3.70 25.20 4.02
C PHE A 347 3.84 26.52 3.29
N TRP A 348 4.28 27.56 3.99
CA TRP A 348 4.48 28.88 3.38
C TRP A 348 5.60 28.85 2.34
N ILE A 349 5.29 29.31 1.12
CA ILE A 349 6.24 29.38 0.01
C ILE A 349 6.39 30.80 -0.58
N GLY A 350 5.59 31.76 -0.10
CA GLY A 350 5.62 33.17 -0.52
C GLY A 350 4.37 33.63 -1.27
N SER A 351 4.07 34.92 -1.19
CA SER A 351 2.94 35.60 -1.84
C SER A 351 3.33 36.79 -2.72
N GLU A 352 4.63 36.93 -2.98
CA GLU A 352 5.20 38.03 -3.76
C GLU A 352 4.90 37.90 -5.26
N ASP A 353 5.38 38.86 -6.05
CA ASP A 353 5.38 38.75 -7.51
C ASP A 353 6.07 37.44 -7.95
N PRO A 354 5.54 36.70 -8.95
CA PRO A 354 6.13 35.43 -9.39
C PRO A 354 7.61 35.50 -9.82
N THR A 355 8.10 36.68 -10.20
CA THR A 355 9.49 36.90 -10.60
C THR A 355 10.38 37.41 -9.47
N ALA A 356 9.79 37.79 -8.34
CA ALA A 356 10.50 38.16 -7.14
C ALA A 356 11.09 36.94 -6.43
N GLU A 357 12.15 37.18 -5.67
CA GLU A 357 12.73 36.19 -4.78
C GLU A 357 11.71 35.73 -3.74
N ALA A 358 11.78 34.45 -3.34
CA ALA A 358 10.91 33.88 -2.32
C ALA A 358 11.70 33.04 -1.32
N CYS A 359 11.26 33.05 -0.07
CA CYS A 359 11.74 32.17 0.99
C CYS A 359 10.58 31.34 1.53
N THR A 360 10.84 30.06 1.78
CA THR A 360 9.90 29.23 2.54
C THR A 360 9.79 29.71 3.98
N GLY A 361 8.64 29.45 4.60
CA GLY A 361 8.38 29.83 5.99
C GLY A 361 7.81 28.69 6.79
N ASP A 362 6.88 29.01 7.69
CA ASP A 362 6.29 28.03 8.59
C ASP A 362 5.51 26.94 7.85
N LEU A 363 5.62 25.73 8.37
CA LEU A 363 4.67 24.65 8.14
C LEU A 363 3.67 24.62 9.31
N VAL A 364 2.40 24.82 9.02
CA VAL A 364 1.31 24.78 10.02
C VAL A 364 0.27 23.74 9.62
N TRP A 365 -0.49 23.26 10.60
CA TRP A 365 -1.67 22.42 10.38
C TRP A 365 -2.90 23.14 10.88
N VAL A 366 -3.97 23.10 10.08
CA VAL A 366 -5.27 23.61 10.47
C VAL A 366 -6.31 22.50 10.49
N GLY A 367 -7.18 22.53 11.49
CA GLY A 367 -8.29 21.60 11.66
C GLY A 367 -9.63 22.23 11.23
N VAL A 368 -10.71 21.77 11.86
CA VAL A 368 -12.07 22.29 11.61
C VAL A 368 -12.14 23.79 11.95
N GLY A 369 -12.67 24.59 11.02
CA GLY A 369 -12.84 26.04 11.22
C GLY A 369 -11.56 26.86 11.00
N ASP A 370 -10.55 26.31 10.32
CA ASP A 370 -9.30 26.99 9.96
C ASP A 370 -8.40 27.37 11.14
N LYS A 371 -8.58 26.71 12.29
CA LYS A 371 -7.79 26.97 13.50
C LYS A 371 -6.47 26.20 13.46
N PRO A 372 -5.34 26.84 13.81
CA PRO A 372 -4.07 26.14 14.00
C PRO A 372 -4.20 25.02 15.05
N VAL A 373 -3.56 23.90 14.77
CA VAL A 373 -3.55 22.70 15.62
C VAL A 373 -2.16 22.57 16.27
N PRO A 374 -2.07 22.38 17.60
CA PRO A 374 -0.80 22.09 18.27
C PRO A 374 -0.18 20.78 17.77
N VAL A 375 1.16 20.69 17.71
CA VAL A 375 1.88 19.51 17.22
C VAL A 375 1.45 18.21 17.91
N SER A 376 1.18 18.26 19.22
CA SER A 376 0.68 17.11 19.99
C SER A 376 -0.70 16.59 19.59
N GLU A 377 -1.51 17.42 18.96
CA GLU A 377 -2.88 17.08 18.53
C GLU A 377 -2.93 16.65 17.06
N ILE A 378 -1.85 16.83 16.29
CA ILE A 378 -1.79 16.44 14.88
C ILE A 378 -1.66 14.92 14.78
N PRO A 379 -2.58 14.24 14.08
CA PRO A 379 -2.49 12.80 13.88
C PRO A 379 -1.27 12.38 13.02
N PRO A 380 -0.72 11.16 13.20
CA PRO A 380 0.55 10.75 12.58
C PRO A 380 0.60 10.85 11.06
N VAL A 381 -0.46 10.49 10.34
CA VAL A 381 -0.48 10.58 8.86
C VAL A 381 -0.49 12.04 8.43
N ALA A 382 -1.34 12.86 9.05
CA ALA A 382 -1.40 14.30 8.78
C ALA A 382 -0.06 15.00 9.02
N PHE A 383 0.62 14.67 10.12
CA PHE A 383 1.96 15.20 10.43
C PHE A 383 2.97 14.76 9.38
N SER A 384 3.04 13.45 9.11
CA SER A 384 4.00 12.86 8.18
C SER A 384 3.89 13.46 6.77
N GLU A 385 2.66 13.64 6.28
CA GLU A 385 2.41 14.15 4.93
C GLU A 385 2.70 15.65 4.80
N GLY A 386 2.43 16.43 5.85
CA GLY A 386 2.81 17.85 5.90
C GLY A 386 4.33 18.02 5.86
N MET A 387 5.06 17.23 6.66
CA MET A 387 6.52 17.24 6.67
C MET A 387 7.12 16.77 5.34
N ARG A 388 6.57 15.70 4.74
CA ARG A 388 6.99 15.21 3.42
C ARG A 388 6.80 16.28 2.34
N MET A 389 5.68 17.01 2.35
CA MET A 389 5.46 18.14 1.45
C MET A 389 6.51 19.23 1.63
N ALA A 390 6.73 19.69 2.87
CA ALA A 390 7.70 20.74 3.16
C ALA A 390 9.13 20.33 2.79
N SER A 391 9.56 19.12 3.16
CA SER A 391 10.86 18.54 2.82
C SER A 391 11.09 18.51 1.31
N ALA A 392 10.14 17.97 0.55
CA ALA A 392 10.26 17.83 -0.91
C ALA A 392 10.29 19.19 -1.64
N ILE A 393 9.55 20.19 -1.15
CA ILE A 393 9.59 21.55 -1.69
C ILE A 393 10.93 22.21 -1.35
N HIS A 394 11.32 22.18 -0.07
CA HIS A 394 12.55 22.78 0.43
C HIS A 394 13.82 22.18 -0.21
N ALA A 395 13.79 20.93 -0.64
CA ALA A 395 14.89 20.29 -1.36
C ALA A 395 15.24 20.99 -2.70
N ALA A 396 14.33 21.76 -3.29
CA ALA A 396 14.57 22.49 -4.54
C ALA A 396 15.08 23.93 -4.35
N ARG A 397 15.33 24.35 -3.10
CA ARG A 397 15.91 25.66 -2.80
C ARG A 397 17.30 25.84 -3.40
N VAL A 398 17.75 27.08 -3.48
CA VAL A 398 19.15 27.41 -3.79
C VAL A 398 20.03 26.91 -2.64
N VAL A 399 20.99 26.03 -2.96
CA VAL A 399 22.04 25.62 -2.03
C VAL A 399 23.27 26.46 -2.34
N GLU A 400 23.64 27.35 -1.43
CA GLU A 400 24.92 28.06 -1.54
C GLU A 400 26.05 27.02 -1.43
N LYS A 401 26.90 26.94 -2.44
CA LYS A 401 28.13 26.15 -2.33
C LYS A 401 29.05 26.93 -1.42
N GLU A 402 29.39 26.36 -0.26
CA GLU A 402 30.48 26.88 0.56
C GLU A 402 31.70 27.03 -0.35
N ALA A 403 32.22 28.25 -0.45
CA ALA A 403 33.48 28.48 -1.12
C ALA A 403 34.54 27.71 -0.30
N ASP A 404 35.16 26.71 -0.93
CA ASP A 404 36.36 26.07 -0.39
C ASP A 404 37.38 27.19 -0.08
N HIS A 405 37.47 27.56 1.19
CA HIS A 405 38.54 28.41 1.68
C HIS A 405 39.80 27.53 1.76
N ALA A 406 40.50 27.47 0.62
CA ALA A 406 41.84 26.91 0.48
C ALA A 406 42.91 27.80 1.12
#